data_AF-A0A7W9UFG9-F1
#
_entry.id   AF-A0A7W9UFG9-F1
#
_cell.length_a   1.000
_cell.length_b   1.000
_cell.length_c   1.000
_cell.angle_alpha   90.00
_cell.angle_beta   90.00
_cell.angle_gamma   90.00
#
_symmetry.space_group_name_H-M   'P 1'
#
loop_
_entity.id
_entity.type
_entity.pdbx_description
1 polymer ?
#
loop_
_entity_poly.entity_id
_entity_poly.type
_entity_poly.pdbx_seq_one_letter_code
_entity_poly.pdbx_strand_id
1 'polypeptide(L)'
;MTHPGDEGLTGLEDRIATGLRELAPQGWRRVEAWFAMTVVAESAQILCDDGIRPTRHPVSDVVWDAVRRHRRITAESASGPWWRLLVRIDADGVEIVADRGAEPFPGEQLFAPEAYLADLEQYPRGRLPVWLAAYLRQGERRSRTPRMAAEQVRADQRAGVRAVVVEGELPDLAVLWARWAVLSAAFVAVGSRRGPRVGPSVGLFESAGHSGSTVTVLPRGRAVLSGGVWDAPALDAAYNAGAAMPEFFAGAPDWVVDPVLNPRVATGLLSFCYWWEAGQWYRGASPPVPECAPALPAVWTVGGVAEVVGGLLEEDRSDETAEAVELLIAAAQGRTVTRADLVRVFGDDERADIDGALFQFAVADLTGHDADRLGETDALDLVRDHIRQRGYDTTGYPLSSLRADRIGTGWMVRSPVPAGEVALDRAVFYVADDGVVERSTSSVPLSVFVGDFERRFRLRRGGRV
;
A
#
# COMPACT_ATOMS: atom_id res chain seq x y z
N MET A 1 -42.67 -33.50 33.05
CA MET A 1 -43.28 -32.14 33.11
C MET A 1 -42.14 -31.15 33.01
N THR A 2 -41.91 -30.64 31.81
CA THR A 2 -40.91 -29.62 31.47
C THR A 2 -41.47 -28.25 31.89
N HIS A 3 -40.70 -27.46 32.62
CA HIS A 3 -41.11 -26.11 33.03
C HIS A 3 -41.32 -25.22 31.79
N PRO A 4 -42.31 -24.30 31.75
CA PRO A 4 -42.55 -23.39 30.62
C PRO A 4 -41.51 -22.26 30.48
N GLY A 5 -40.34 -22.39 31.12
CA GLY A 5 -39.38 -21.30 31.31
C GLY A 5 -37.95 -21.62 30.90
N ASP A 6 -37.65 -22.83 30.44
CA ASP A 6 -36.29 -23.24 30.10
C ASP A 6 -36.19 -23.58 28.61
N GLU A 7 -36.37 -22.54 27.80
CA GLU A 7 -36.17 -22.66 26.37
C GLU A 7 -34.69 -22.52 26.07
N GLY A 8 -34.08 -23.63 25.67
CA GLY A 8 -32.66 -23.68 25.32
C GLY A 8 -32.32 -22.79 24.13
N LEU A 9 -31.02 -22.64 23.88
CA LEU A 9 -30.46 -21.76 22.85
C LEU A 9 -31.12 -21.94 21.47
N THR A 10 -31.31 -23.19 21.05
CA THR A 10 -31.94 -23.54 19.76
C THR A 10 -33.37 -23.03 19.63
N GLY A 11 -34.18 -23.07 20.70
CA GLY A 11 -35.55 -22.53 20.66
C GLY A 11 -35.55 -21.00 20.54
N LEU A 12 -34.58 -20.32 21.17
CA LEU A 12 -34.39 -18.88 20.98
C LEU A 12 -33.94 -18.53 19.56
N GLU A 13 -33.00 -19.29 18.99
CA GLU A 13 -32.55 -19.16 17.61
C GLU A 13 -33.72 -19.31 16.61
N ASP A 14 -34.57 -20.33 16.79
CA ASP A 14 -35.76 -20.55 15.97
C ASP A 14 -36.77 -19.39 16.07
N ARG A 15 -36.97 -18.84 17.27
CA ARG A 15 -37.84 -17.67 17.47
C ARG A 15 -37.29 -16.41 16.82
N ILE A 16 -35.98 -16.16 16.94
CA ILE A 16 -35.32 -15.03 16.27
C ILE A 16 -35.52 -15.18 14.75
N ALA A 17 -35.22 -16.37 14.20
CA ALA A 17 -35.36 -16.62 12.78
C ALA A 17 -36.81 -16.51 12.28
N THR A 18 -37.78 -17.01 13.06
CA THR A 18 -39.21 -16.90 12.73
C THR A 18 -39.66 -15.45 12.72
N GLY A 19 -39.35 -14.67 13.77
CA GLY A 19 -39.73 -13.26 13.83
C GLY A 19 -39.07 -12.42 12.74
N LEU A 20 -37.83 -12.73 12.34
CA LEU A 20 -37.16 -12.06 11.21
C LEU A 20 -37.84 -12.37 9.87
N ARG A 21 -38.33 -13.60 9.66
CA ARG A 21 -39.08 -13.96 8.43
C ARG A 21 -40.43 -13.26 8.35
N GLU A 22 -41.10 -13.06 9.48
CA GLU A 22 -42.38 -12.34 9.54
C GLU A 22 -42.23 -10.84 9.17
N LEU A 23 -41.04 -10.26 9.39
CA LEU A 23 -40.72 -8.89 8.99
C LEU A 23 -40.38 -8.77 7.50
N ALA A 24 -40.03 -9.87 6.84
CA ALA A 24 -39.55 -9.84 5.47
C ALA A 24 -40.71 -9.67 4.46
N PRO A 25 -40.58 -8.77 3.46
CA PRO A 25 -41.62 -8.54 2.47
C PRO A 25 -41.84 -9.78 1.59
N GLN A 26 -43.02 -9.89 0.97
CA GLN A 26 -43.31 -10.99 0.05
C GLN A 26 -42.29 -11.05 -1.09
N GLY A 27 -41.72 -12.23 -1.33
CA GLY A 27 -40.71 -12.44 -2.38
C GLY A 27 -39.26 -12.15 -1.95
N TRP A 28 -39.01 -11.94 -0.64
CA TRP A 28 -37.66 -11.84 -0.11
C TRP A 28 -36.80 -13.06 -0.47
N ARG A 29 -35.50 -12.81 -0.72
CA ARG A 29 -34.50 -13.84 -1.02
C ARG A 29 -33.51 -14.02 0.12
N ARG A 30 -33.16 -12.92 0.78
CA ARG A 30 -32.22 -12.90 1.90
C ARG A 30 -32.66 -11.90 2.97
N VAL A 31 -32.56 -12.31 4.24
CA VAL A 31 -32.66 -11.44 5.41
C VAL A 31 -31.33 -11.47 6.13
N GLU A 32 -30.77 -10.31 6.41
CA GLU A 32 -29.60 -10.14 7.26
C GLU A 32 -29.96 -9.28 8.45
N ALA A 33 -29.66 -9.76 9.65
CA ALA A 33 -29.84 -9.01 10.88
C ALA A 33 -28.54 -8.97 11.67
N TRP A 34 -28.13 -7.78 12.08
CA TRP A 34 -27.01 -7.56 12.99
C TRP A 34 -27.55 -6.94 14.27
N PHE A 35 -27.42 -7.65 15.38
CA PHE A 35 -27.74 -7.14 16.71
C PHE A 35 -26.42 -6.84 17.42
N ALA A 36 -26.26 -5.63 17.97
CA ALA A 36 -25.16 -5.25 18.84
C ALA A 36 -25.70 -4.99 20.25
N MET A 37 -25.04 -5.52 21.28
CA MET A 37 -25.54 -5.42 22.65
C MET A 37 -24.42 -5.41 23.71
N THR A 38 -24.58 -4.50 24.66
CA THR A 38 -23.88 -4.44 25.96
C THR A 38 -24.93 -4.48 27.07
N VAL A 39 -24.53 -4.32 28.33
CA VAL A 39 -25.48 -4.20 29.46
C VAL A 39 -26.25 -2.89 29.50
N VAL A 40 -25.77 -1.83 28.83
CA VAL A 40 -26.38 -0.48 28.85
C VAL A 40 -26.83 0.03 27.48
N ALA A 41 -26.46 -0.64 26.39
CA ALA A 41 -26.77 -0.22 25.04
C ALA A 41 -27.12 -1.42 24.14
N GLU A 42 -28.11 -1.22 23.27
CA GLU A 42 -28.52 -2.17 22.23
C GLU A 42 -28.75 -1.41 20.92
N SER A 43 -28.44 -2.06 19.79
CA SER A 43 -28.62 -1.54 18.44
C SER A 43 -28.86 -2.70 17.50
N ALA A 44 -29.66 -2.48 16.46
CA ALA A 44 -29.91 -3.51 15.48
C ALA A 44 -30.13 -2.93 14.08
N GLN A 45 -29.67 -3.69 13.10
CA GLN A 45 -29.88 -3.42 11.68
C GLN A 45 -30.45 -4.67 11.04
N ILE A 46 -31.64 -4.56 10.43
CA ILE A 46 -32.21 -5.62 9.60
C ILE A 46 -32.27 -5.13 8.16
N LEU A 47 -31.73 -5.92 7.24
CA LEU A 47 -31.81 -5.72 5.80
C LEU A 47 -32.53 -6.91 5.16
N CYS A 48 -33.57 -6.61 4.39
CA CYS A 48 -34.27 -7.60 3.56
C CYS A 48 -34.01 -7.28 2.09
N ASP A 49 -33.50 -8.27 1.34
CA ASP A 49 -33.25 -8.19 -0.09
C ASP A 49 -34.27 -9.03 -0.87
N ASP A 50 -34.97 -8.40 -1.80
CA ASP A 50 -35.95 -9.00 -2.72
C ASP A 50 -35.37 -9.23 -4.13
N GLY A 51 -34.09 -8.91 -4.34
CA GLY A 51 -33.40 -8.97 -5.63
C GLY A 51 -33.45 -7.67 -6.43
N ILE A 52 -34.10 -6.62 -5.92
CA ILE A 52 -34.07 -5.27 -6.49
C ILE A 52 -33.11 -4.39 -5.68
N ARG A 53 -33.41 -4.16 -4.39
CA ARG A 53 -32.57 -3.40 -3.46
C ARG A 53 -32.80 -3.81 -2.00
N PRO A 54 -31.75 -3.84 -1.16
CA PRO A 54 -31.92 -4.05 0.28
C PRO A 54 -32.77 -2.95 0.94
N THR A 55 -33.75 -3.34 1.75
CA THR A 55 -34.61 -2.44 2.52
C THR A 55 -34.39 -2.63 4.03
N ARG A 56 -34.38 -1.52 4.79
CA ARG A 56 -34.21 -1.54 6.24
C ARG A 56 -35.53 -1.70 6.97
N HIS A 57 -35.56 -2.57 7.98
CA HIS A 57 -36.76 -2.84 8.79
C HIS A 57 -36.50 -2.66 10.29
N PRO A 58 -37.47 -2.17 11.07
CA PRO A 58 -37.38 -2.13 12.51
C PRO A 58 -37.48 -3.54 13.11
N VAL A 59 -36.84 -3.74 14.28
CA VAL A 59 -36.94 -4.99 15.04
C VAL A 59 -38.20 -4.98 15.90
N SER A 60 -38.93 -6.10 15.95
CA SER A 60 -40.07 -6.27 16.86
C SER A 60 -39.63 -6.58 18.30
N ASP A 61 -40.46 -6.23 19.28
CA ASP A 61 -40.18 -6.51 20.70
C ASP A 61 -39.99 -8.01 20.98
N VAL A 62 -40.73 -8.87 20.26
CA VAL A 62 -40.61 -10.32 20.38
C VAL A 62 -39.21 -10.80 19.98
N VAL A 63 -38.65 -10.27 18.89
CA VAL A 63 -37.30 -10.60 18.44
C VAL A 63 -36.27 -10.05 19.43
N TRP A 64 -36.45 -8.80 19.90
CA TRP A 64 -35.56 -8.21 20.91
C TRP A 64 -35.51 -9.04 22.20
N ASP A 65 -36.66 -9.49 22.70
CA ASP A 65 -36.73 -10.31 23.91
C ASP A 65 -36.04 -11.66 23.74
N ALA A 66 -36.17 -12.28 22.56
CA ALA A 66 -35.45 -13.50 22.24
C ALA A 66 -33.92 -13.26 22.18
N VAL A 67 -33.48 -12.17 21.52
CA VAL A 67 -32.05 -11.80 21.43
C VAL A 67 -31.46 -11.50 22.82
N ARG A 68 -32.17 -10.76 23.68
CA ARG A 68 -31.72 -10.46 25.06
C ARG A 68 -31.59 -11.73 25.90
N ARG A 69 -32.56 -12.65 25.79
CA ARG A 69 -32.51 -13.95 26.48
C ARG A 69 -31.37 -14.81 25.95
N HIS A 70 -31.18 -14.85 24.64
CA HIS A 70 -30.08 -15.55 23.99
C HIS A 70 -28.73 -15.04 24.52
N ARG A 71 -28.51 -13.72 24.56
CA ARG A 71 -27.29 -13.13 25.14
C ARG A 71 -27.08 -13.57 26.58
N ARG A 72 -28.13 -13.52 27.42
CA ARG A 72 -28.06 -13.89 28.84
C ARG A 72 -27.63 -15.33 29.03
N ILE A 73 -28.21 -16.27 28.28
CA ILE A 73 -27.82 -17.69 28.34
C ILE A 73 -26.37 -17.88 27.87
N THR A 74 -25.96 -17.21 26.78
CA THR A 74 -24.57 -17.30 26.31
C THR A 74 -23.57 -16.68 27.29
N ALA A 75 -23.99 -15.74 28.13
CA ALA A 75 -23.13 -15.11 29.14
C ALA A 75 -22.65 -16.09 30.21
N GLU A 76 -23.42 -17.15 30.46
CA GLU A 76 -23.07 -18.22 31.41
C GLU A 76 -22.07 -19.23 30.82
N SER A 77 -21.78 -19.14 29.52
CA SER A 77 -20.77 -19.99 28.87
C SER A 77 -19.35 -19.53 29.16
N ALA A 78 -18.38 -20.43 29.01
CA ALA A 78 -16.95 -20.12 29.19
C ALA A 78 -16.46 -19.00 28.25
N SER A 79 -17.10 -18.81 27.10
CA SER A 79 -16.77 -17.78 26.12
C SER A 79 -17.39 -16.42 26.44
N GLY A 80 -18.23 -16.32 27.47
CA GLY A 80 -18.97 -15.13 27.84
C GLY A 80 -19.98 -14.66 26.78
N PRO A 81 -20.65 -13.51 27.03
CA PRO A 81 -21.64 -12.98 26.12
C PRO A 81 -21.00 -12.53 24.82
N TRP A 82 -21.74 -12.57 23.72
CA TRP A 82 -21.33 -11.90 22.50
C TRP A 82 -21.58 -10.39 22.59
N TRP A 83 -20.87 -9.61 21.77
CA TRP A 83 -21.16 -8.19 21.54
C TRP A 83 -22.02 -7.99 20.30
N ARG A 84 -21.90 -8.89 19.31
CA ARG A 84 -22.82 -8.94 18.19
C ARG A 84 -23.39 -10.33 17.92
N LEU A 85 -24.63 -10.37 17.48
CA LEU A 85 -25.28 -11.56 16.95
C LEU A 85 -25.66 -11.29 15.49
N LEU A 86 -25.05 -12.04 14.58
CA LEU A 86 -25.27 -11.93 13.15
C LEU A 86 -26.21 -13.07 12.74
N VAL A 87 -27.30 -12.73 12.06
CA VAL A 87 -28.27 -13.70 11.58
C VAL A 87 -28.43 -13.52 10.08
N ARG A 88 -28.21 -14.60 9.33
CA ARG A 88 -28.47 -14.65 7.89
C ARG A 88 -29.52 -15.72 7.62
N ILE A 89 -30.53 -15.35 6.86
CA ILE A 89 -31.59 -16.25 6.42
C ILE A 89 -31.68 -16.15 4.91
N ASP A 90 -31.51 -17.26 4.21
CA ASP A 90 -31.66 -17.37 2.77
C ASP A 90 -32.21 -18.77 2.41
N ALA A 91 -32.11 -19.14 1.13
CA ALA A 91 -32.57 -20.45 0.66
C ALA A 91 -31.77 -21.63 1.25
N ASP A 92 -30.54 -21.40 1.69
CA ASP A 92 -29.67 -22.44 2.25
C ASP A 92 -29.96 -22.71 3.73
N GLY A 93 -30.69 -21.81 4.39
CA GLY A 93 -31.20 -22.01 5.74
C GLY A 93 -31.03 -20.78 6.63
N VAL A 94 -30.80 -21.04 7.92
CA VAL A 94 -30.53 -20.02 8.95
C VAL A 94 -29.11 -20.20 9.43
N GLU A 95 -28.34 -19.13 9.41
CA GLU A 95 -27.02 -19.06 10.02
C GLU A 95 -27.04 -17.99 11.12
N ILE A 96 -26.60 -18.37 12.32
CA ILE A 96 -26.49 -17.46 13.47
C ILE A 96 -25.05 -17.52 13.99
N VAL A 97 -24.40 -16.36 14.05
CA VAL A 97 -23.00 -16.23 14.46
C VAL A 97 -22.89 -15.24 15.62
N ALA A 98 -22.35 -15.71 16.73
CA ALA A 98 -22.04 -14.92 17.91
C ALA A 98 -20.63 -14.32 17.80
N ASP A 99 -20.54 -13.02 17.54
CA ASP A 99 -19.29 -12.28 17.41
C ASP A 99 -18.91 -11.57 18.72
N ARG A 100 -17.64 -11.76 19.09
CA ARG A 100 -17.01 -11.27 20.32
C ARG A 100 -15.95 -10.22 20.01
N GLY A 101 -16.07 -9.51 18.89
CA GLY A 101 -15.13 -8.49 18.46
C GLY A 101 -13.96 -9.07 17.68
N ALA A 102 -14.18 -10.14 16.89
CA ALA A 102 -13.14 -10.64 16.00
C ALA A 102 -12.64 -9.53 15.06
N GLU A 103 -13.55 -8.66 14.63
CA GLU A 103 -13.28 -7.48 13.80
C GLU A 103 -13.87 -6.20 14.43
N PRO A 104 -13.36 -5.00 14.07
CA PRO A 104 -13.91 -3.73 14.52
C PRO A 104 -15.37 -3.58 14.08
N PHE A 105 -16.22 -3.13 15.00
CA PHE A 105 -17.64 -2.97 14.70
C PHE A 105 -17.90 -1.76 13.79
N PRO A 106 -18.77 -1.88 12.77
CA PRO A 106 -19.05 -0.80 11.86
C PRO A 106 -20.13 0.15 12.40
N GLY A 107 -19.98 1.44 12.10
CA GLY A 107 -21.04 2.45 12.20
C GLY A 107 -21.85 2.40 13.50
N GLU A 108 -23.17 2.24 13.37
CA GLU A 108 -24.14 2.20 14.48
C GLU A 108 -24.05 0.97 15.40
N GLN A 109 -23.16 0.02 15.10
CA GLN A 109 -22.89 -1.16 15.94
C GLN A 109 -21.68 -0.95 16.87
N LEU A 110 -20.88 0.10 16.64
CA LEU A 110 -19.82 0.51 17.55
C LEU A 110 -20.38 1.49 18.58
N PHE A 111 -20.55 1.03 19.81
CA PHE A 111 -20.99 1.87 20.91
C PHE A 111 -19.85 2.74 21.46
N ALA A 112 -20.19 3.72 22.29
CA ALA A 112 -19.20 4.48 23.03
C ALA A 112 -18.41 3.58 24.00
N PRO A 113 -17.14 3.91 24.32
CA PRO A 113 -16.29 3.10 25.21
C PRO A 113 -16.94 2.75 26.55
N GLU A 114 -17.74 3.67 27.12
CA GLU A 114 -18.40 3.52 28.41
C GLU A 114 -19.37 2.32 28.42
N ALA A 115 -20.02 2.03 27.29
CA ALA A 115 -20.95 0.91 27.18
C ALA A 115 -20.24 -0.44 27.28
N TYR A 116 -19.06 -0.55 26.67
CA TYR A 116 -18.23 -1.75 26.76
C TYR A 116 -17.56 -1.89 28.12
N LEU A 117 -17.13 -0.78 28.75
CA LEU A 117 -16.59 -0.81 30.10
C LEU A 117 -17.64 -1.31 31.10
N ALA A 118 -18.89 -0.82 31.04
CA ALA A 118 -19.98 -1.32 31.86
C ALA A 118 -20.26 -2.83 31.61
N ASP A 119 -20.17 -3.27 30.34
CA ASP A 119 -20.32 -4.69 30.00
C ASP A 119 -19.21 -5.56 30.58
N LEU A 120 -17.96 -5.06 30.59
CA LEU A 120 -16.80 -5.76 31.16
C LEU A 120 -16.81 -5.75 32.70
N GLU A 121 -17.42 -4.76 33.34
CA GLU A 121 -17.64 -4.78 34.79
C GLU A 121 -18.61 -5.90 35.19
N GLN A 122 -19.67 -6.12 34.40
CA GLN A 122 -20.64 -7.19 34.66
C GLN A 122 -20.16 -8.56 34.18
N TYR A 123 -19.46 -8.62 33.04
CA TYR A 123 -18.95 -9.83 32.42
C TYR A 123 -17.44 -9.70 32.15
N PRO A 124 -16.58 -9.84 33.19
CA PRO A 124 -15.15 -9.67 33.05
C PRO A 124 -14.53 -10.64 32.03
N ARG A 125 -13.54 -10.15 31.28
CA ARG A 125 -12.76 -10.95 30.33
C ARG A 125 -11.28 -10.84 30.65
N GLY A 126 -10.56 -11.96 30.59
CA GLY A 126 -9.11 -11.98 30.82
C GLY A 126 -8.30 -11.35 29.68
N ARG A 127 -8.89 -11.24 28.47
CA ARG A 127 -8.25 -10.68 27.28
C ARG A 127 -9.30 -10.15 26.32
N LEU A 128 -9.03 -8.99 25.73
CA LEU A 128 -9.85 -8.37 24.70
C LEU A 128 -9.15 -8.44 23.34
N PRO A 129 -9.89 -8.43 22.22
CA PRO A 129 -9.32 -8.13 20.91
C PRO A 129 -8.52 -6.82 20.96
N VAL A 130 -7.36 -6.76 20.32
CA VAL A 130 -6.43 -5.62 20.46
C VAL A 130 -7.09 -4.31 20.05
N TRP A 131 -7.88 -4.31 18.98
CA TRP A 131 -8.61 -3.13 18.53
C TRP A 131 -9.59 -2.60 19.57
N LEU A 132 -10.28 -3.49 20.29
CA LEU A 132 -11.24 -3.09 21.32
C LEU A 132 -10.50 -2.61 22.55
N ALA A 133 -9.44 -3.30 22.96
CA ALA A 133 -8.60 -2.88 24.08
C ALA A 133 -8.00 -1.47 23.84
N ALA A 134 -7.54 -1.21 22.61
CA ALA A 134 -7.09 0.12 22.18
C ALA A 134 -8.23 1.14 22.17
N TYR A 135 -9.42 0.77 21.66
CA TYR A 135 -10.61 1.61 21.62
C TYR A 135 -11.05 2.07 23.02
N LEU A 136 -11.05 1.18 24.02
CA LEU A 136 -11.43 1.50 25.40
C LEU A 136 -10.42 2.43 26.09
N ARG A 137 -9.16 2.41 25.67
CA ARG A 137 -8.09 3.27 26.20
C ARG A 137 -7.95 4.60 25.47
N GLN A 138 -8.87 4.94 24.56
CA GLN A 138 -8.80 6.18 23.77
C GLN A 138 -8.85 7.49 24.57
N GLY A 139 -9.09 7.47 25.89
CA GLY A 139 -8.85 8.63 26.75
C GLY A 139 -7.38 9.10 26.76
N GLU A 140 -6.44 8.22 26.40
CA GLU A 140 -5.00 8.48 26.26
C GLU A 140 -4.59 8.58 24.78
N ARG A 141 -5.28 9.40 23.98
CA ARG A 141 -4.93 9.58 22.55
C ARG A 141 -3.47 9.95 22.42
N ARG A 142 -2.66 9.04 21.86
CA ARG A 142 -1.26 9.28 21.53
C ARG A 142 -1.16 9.98 20.18
N SER A 143 -1.79 11.15 20.06
CA SER A 143 -1.50 12.06 18.97
C SER A 143 -0.06 12.55 19.12
N ARG A 144 0.66 12.65 18.02
CA ARG A 144 1.96 13.29 17.94
C ARG A 144 1.79 14.60 17.18
N THR A 145 1.15 15.56 17.84
CA THR A 145 1.01 16.92 17.29
C THR A 145 2.40 17.55 17.08
N PRO A 146 2.54 18.56 16.18
CA PRO A 146 3.83 19.24 15.98
C PRO A 146 4.45 19.81 17.26
N ARG A 147 3.61 20.33 18.17
CA ARG A 147 4.06 20.82 19.48
C ARG A 147 4.65 19.69 20.32
N MET A 148 3.94 18.56 20.41
CA MET A 148 4.38 17.39 21.19
C MET A 148 5.66 16.79 20.60
N ALA A 149 5.77 16.70 19.27
CA ALA A 149 6.99 16.23 18.62
C ALA A 149 8.20 17.11 18.93
N ALA A 150 8.04 18.45 18.86
CA ALA A 150 9.10 19.37 19.23
C ALA A 150 9.49 19.31 20.73
N GLU A 151 8.51 19.11 21.61
CA GLU A 151 8.76 18.89 23.05
C GLU A 151 9.50 17.57 23.30
N GLN A 152 9.11 16.49 22.61
CA GLN A 152 9.77 15.19 22.70
C GLN A 152 11.21 15.26 22.20
N VAL A 153 11.49 15.90 21.06
CA VAL A 153 12.86 16.08 20.55
C VAL A 153 13.76 16.75 21.58
N ARG A 154 13.28 17.81 22.25
CA ARG A 154 14.02 18.47 23.34
C ARG A 154 14.20 17.58 24.57
N ALA A 155 13.25 16.69 24.85
CA ALA A 155 13.37 15.72 25.95
C ALA A 155 14.40 14.63 25.61
N ASP A 156 14.32 14.06 24.41
CA ASP A 156 15.23 13.03 23.92
C ASP A 156 16.67 13.55 23.87
N GLN A 157 16.89 14.78 23.39
CA GLN A 157 18.20 15.43 23.39
C GLN A 157 18.77 15.57 24.81
N ARG A 158 17.95 15.97 25.79
CA ARG A 158 18.38 16.07 27.20
C ARG A 158 18.66 14.72 27.83
N ALA A 159 17.90 13.70 27.45
CA ALA A 159 18.03 12.33 27.94
C ALA A 159 19.09 11.51 27.17
N GLY A 160 19.66 12.04 26.09
CA GLY A 160 20.59 11.33 25.22
C GLY A 160 19.95 10.21 24.39
N VAL A 161 18.61 10.20 24.27
CA VAL A 161 17.87 9.23 23.47
C VAL A 161 18.14 9.51 21.99
N ARG A 162 18.48 8.46 21.25
CA ARG A 162 18.77 8.52 19.81
C ARG A 162 17.96 7.49 19.05
N ALA A 163 17.66 7.85 17.80
CA ALA A 163 17.10 6.92 16.84
C ALA A 163 18.04 5.73 16.60
N VAL A 164 17.46 4.56 16.34
CA VAL A 164 18.17 3.36 15.91
C VAL A 164 18.20 3.34 14.39
N VAL A 165 19.39 3.14 13.81
CA VAL A 165 19.55 2.96 12.35
C VAL A 165 19.00 1.61 11.95
N VAL A 166 18.30 1.56 10.82
CA VAL A 166 17.77 0.33 10.23
C VAL A 166 18.70 -0.10 9.10
N GLU A 167 19.59 -1.04 9.40
CA GLU A 167 20.63 -1.49 8.46
C GLU A 167 20.19 -2.75 7.72
N GLY A 168 20.09 -2.68 6.39
CA GLY A 168 19.85 -3.84 5.53
C GLY A 168 18.46 -4.47 5.61
N GLU A 169 17.56 -3.95 6.45
CA GLU A 169 16.20 -4.48 6.60
C GLU A 169 15.19 -3.86 5.60
N LEU A 170 15.46 -2.64 5.12
CA LEU A 170 14.67 -1.96 4.10
C LEU A 170 15.58 -1.45 2.97
N PRO A 171 15.11 -1.49 1.72
CA PRO A 171 15.82 -0.84 0.62
C PRO A 171 15.77 0.69 0.78
N ASP A 172 16.68 1.39 0.10
CA ASP A 172 16.67 2.85 0.00
C ASP A 172 15.30 3.38 -0.43
N LEU A 173 14.95 4.59 0.02
CA LEU A 173 13.63 5.18 -0.23
C LEU A 173 13.22 5.15 -1.71
N ALA A 174 14.13 5.50 -2.63
CA ALA A 174 13.83 5.51 -4.06
C ALA A 174 13.49 4.10 -4.60
N VAL A 175 14.20 3.08 -4.10
CA VAL A 175 13.99 1.68 -4.48
C VAL A 175 12.69 1.16 -3.88
N LEU A 176 12.45 1.44 -2.60
CA LEU A 176 11.20 1.09 -1.91
C LEU A 176 10.00 1.68 -2.65
N TRP A 177 10.06 2.97 -2.98
CA TRP A 177 9.00 3.69 -3.67
C TRP A 177 8.72 3.13 -5.07
N ALA A 178 9.78 2.86 -5.84
CA ALA A 178 9.66 2.26 -7.17
C ALA A 178 8.98 0.88 -7.12
N ARG A 179 9.39 0.02 -6.19
CA ARG A 179 8.82 -1.32 -6.03
C ARG A 179 7.38 -1.29 -5.52
N TRP A 180 7.05 -0.34 -4.64
CA TRP A 180 5.66 -0.09 -4.24
C TRP A 180 4.78 0.29 -5.43
N ALA A 181 5.28 1.15 -6.31
CA ALA A 181 4.57 1.55 -7.53
C ALA A 181 4.39 0.38 -8.51
N VAL A 182 5.41 -0.48 -8.68
CA VAL A 182 5.30 -1.70 -9.51
C VAL A 182 4.19 -2.61 -8.99
N LEU A 183 4.18 -2.90 -7.69
CA LEU A 183 3.13 -3.73 -7.11
C LEU A 183 1.75 -3.05 -7.26
N SER A 184 1.67 -1.74 -7.04
CA SER A 184 0.41 -1.01 -7.20
C SER A 184 -0.12 -1.07 -8.63
N ALA A 185 0.77 -0.89 -9.62
CA ALA A 185 0.46 -0.98 -11.03
C ALA A 185 -0.02 -2.38 -11.43
N ALA A 186 0.62 -3.44 -10.92
CA ALA A 186 0.21 -4.82 -11.20
C ALA A 186 -1.19 -5.14 -10.67
N PHE A 187 -1.51 -4.74 -9.44
CA PHE A 187 -2.85 -4.94 -8.88
C PHE A 187 -3.92 -4.13 -9.63
N VAL A 188 -3.58 -2.93 -10.11
CA VAL A 188 -4.49 -2.12 -10.93
C VAL A 188 -4.69 -2.73 -12.31
N ALA A 189 -3.63 -3.20 -12.97
CA ALA A 189 -3.68 -3.82 -14.29
C ALA A 189 -4.66 -5.00 -14.34
N VAL A 190 -4.70 -5.84 -13.30
CA VAL A 190 -5.63 -6.98 -13.21
C VAL A 190 -7.03 -6.60 -12.66
N GLY A 191 -7.32 -5.31 -12.53
CA GLY A 191 -8.62 -4.81 -12.04
C GLY A 191 -8.91 -5.12 -10.57
N SER A 192 -7.90 -5.51 -9.79
CA SER A 192 -8.10 -5.84 -8.37
C SER A 192 -8.45 -4.58 -7.59
N ARG A 193 -9.55 -4.61 -6.83
CA ARG A 193 -9.91 -3.52 -5.90
C ARG A 193 -9.09 -3.51 -4.60
N ARG A 194 -8.24 -4.52 -4.41
CA ARG A 194 -7.38 -4.69 -3.23
C ARG A 194 -5.91 -4.50 -3.61
N GLY A 195 -5.04 -4.59 -2.62
CA GLY A 195 -3.58 -4.48 -2.80
C GLY A 195 -3.05 -3.05 -2.67
N PRO A 196 -1.75 -2.86 -2.91
CA PRO A 196 -1.10 -1.57 -2.74
C PRO A 196 -1.62 -0.53 -3.76
N ARG A 197 -1.57 0.75 -3.37
CA ARG A 197 -1.89 1.91 -4.19
C ARG A 197 -0.87 3.01 -4.01
N VAL A 198 -0.67 3.80 -5.06
CA VAL A 198 0.06 5.06 -5.03
C VAL A 198 -0.91 6.22 -5.27
N GLY A 199 -0.89 7.17 -4.34
CA GLY A 199 -1.45 8.50 -4.48
C GLY A 199 -0.35 9.57 -4.43
N PRO A 200 -0.69 10.87 -4.55
CA PRO A 200 0.30 11.93 -4.53
C PRO A 200 1.13 11.91 -3.25
N SER A 201 2.41 11.57 -3.38
CA SER A 201 3.37 11.45 -2.26
C SER A 201 3.00 10.41 -1.18
N VAL A 202 2.07 9.49 -1.46
CA VAL A 202 1.61 8.50 -0.49
C VAL A 202 1.44 7.12 -1.12
N GLY A 203 2.01 6.09 -0.51
CA GLY A 203 1.75 4.69 -0.82
C GLY A 203 0.89 4.09 0.27
N LEU A 204 -0.21 3.43 -0.10
CA LEU A 204 -1.11 2.75 0.82
C LEU A 204 -1.08 1.25 0.57
N PHE A 205 -1.11 0.48 1.64
CA PHE A 205 -1.24 -0.97 1.57
C PHE A 205 -2.07 -1.45 2.76
N GLU A 206 -3.04 -2.32 2.45
CA GLU A 206 -3.87 -3.00 3.43
C GLU A 206 -4.00 -4.46 2.98
N SER A 207 -3.63 -5.38 3.86
CA SER A 207 -3.74 -6.81 3.62
C SER A 207 -5.15 -7.29 3.94
N ALA A 208 -5.46 -8.53 3.53
CA ALA A 208 -6.76 -9.13 3.84
C ALA A 208 -6.98 -9.35 5.35
N GLY A 209 -5.91 -9.39 6.15
CA GLY A 209 -5.98 -9.60 7.60
C GLY A 209 -5.82 -8.31 8.40
N HIS A 210 -6.34 -7.17 7.91
CA HIS A 210 -6.38 -5.87 8.61
C HIS A 210 -5.01 -5.30 9.04
N SER A 211 -3.93 -5.88 8.53
CA SER A 211 -2.58 -5.37 8.67
C SER A 211 -2.30 -4.43 7.51
N GLY A 212 -1.64 -3.32 7.75
CA GLY A 212 -1.43 -2.34 6.70
C GLY A 212 -0.44 -1.27 7.06
N SER A 213 0.00 -0.54 6.05
CA SER A 213 0.97 0.52 6.19
C SER A 213 0.77 1.63 5.18
N THR A 214 1.37 2.76 5.51
CA THR A 214 1.46 3.91 4.65
C THR A 214 2.91 4.34 4.57
N VAL A 215 3.39 4.57 3.35
CA VAL A 215 4.62 5.34 3.13
C VAL A 215 4.25 6.74 2.68
N THR A 216 4.65 7.76 3.42
CA THR A 216 4.44 9.17 3.06
C THR A 216 5.79 9.76 2.68
N VAL A 217 5.95 10.09 1.40
CA VAL A 217 7.13 10.77 0.86
C VAL A 217 6.97 12.27 1.06
N LEU A 218 8.03 12.93 1.50
CA LEU A 218 8.04 14.35 1.83
C LEU A 218 9.14 15.08 1.05
N PRO A 219 9.00 16.40 0.87
CA PRO A 219 10.05 17.22 0.27
C PRO A 219 11.40 17.05 0.98
N ARG A 220 12.46 17.27 0.21
CA ARG A 220 13.87 17.14 0.64
C ARG A 220 14.30 15.70 0.92
N GLY A 221 13.70 14.74 0.20
CA GLY A 221 14.09 13.33 0.28
C GLY A 221 13.86 12.73 1.67
N ARG A 222 12.74 13.10 2.32
CA ARG A 222 12.31 12.54 3.61
C ARG A 222 11.13 11.61 3.38
N ALA A 223 10.93 10.64 4.26
CA ALA A 223 9.72 9.83 4.24
C ALA A 223 9.40 9.25 5.61
N VAL A 224 8.16 8.81 5.80
CA VAL A 224 7.73 8.00 6.93
C VAL A 224 7.06 6.74 6.40
N LEU A 225 7.49 5.58 6.88
CA LEU A 225 6.81 4.31 6.70
C LEU A 225 6.23 3.88 8.04
N SER A 226 4.92 3.86 8.17
CA SER A 226 4.26 3.57 9.45
C SER A 226 3.00 2.75 9.25
N GLY A 227 2.59 1.97 10.24
CA GLY A 227 1.50 1.02 10.07
C GLY A 227 1.21 0.16 11.30
N GLY A 228 0.32 -0.82 11.08
CA GLY A 228 -0.17 -1.74 12.10
C GLY A 228 -0.14 -3.17 11.59
N VAL A 229 0.47 -4.08 12.35
CA VAL A 229 0.23 -5.52 12.25
C VAL A 229 -1.02 -5.83 13.09
N TRP A 230 -1.95 -6.58 12.50
CA TRP A 230 -3.16 -7.01 13.20
C TRP A 230 -2.79 -7.89 14.39
N ASP A 231 -3.41 -7.62 15.54
CA ASP A 231 -3.08 -8.25 16.82
C ASP A 231 -1.58 -8.27 17.15
N ALA A 232 -0.85 -7.19 16.80
CA ALA A 232 0.58 -7.05 17.07
C ALA A 232 0.93 -7.44 18.53
N PRO A 233 1.88 -8.38 18.76
CA PRO A 233 2.17 -8.90 20.10
C PRO A 233 2.53 -7.81 21.12
N ALA A 234 3.26 -6.77 20.68
CA ALA A 234 3.63 -5.65 21.55
C ALA A 234 2.42 -4.80 21.98
N LEU A 235 1.44 -4.58 21.09
CA LEU A 235 0.22 -3.86 21.41
C LEU A 235 -0.68 -4.69 22.31
N ASP A 236 -0.80 -5.98 22.02
CA ASP A 236 -1.54 -6.90 22.86
C ASP A 236 -0.97 -6.95 24.29
N ALA A 237 0.35 -7.08 24.44
CA ALA A 237 0.98 -7.04 25.76
C ALA A 237 0.73 -5.71 26.48
N ALA A 238 0.81 -4.57 25.77
CA ALA A 238 0.58 -3.26 26.36
C ALA A 238 -0.89 -3.05 26.79
N TYR A 239 -1.83 -3.48 25.94
CA TYR A 239 -3.25 -3.27 26.16
C TYR A 239 -3.89 -4.28 27.10
N ASN A 240 -3.59 -5.58 26.94
CA ASN A 240 -4.21 -6.65 27.71
C ASN A 240 -3.38 -7.11 28.93
N ALA A 241 -2.04 -7.00 28.88
CA ALA A 241 -1.16 -7.51 29.95
C ALA A 241 -0.50 -6.39 30.79
N GLY A 242 -0.79 -5.12 30.50
CA GLY A 242 -0.24 -3.98 31.24
C GLY A 242 1.25 -3.73 31.03
N ALA A 243 1.84 -4.28 29.96
CA ALA A 243 3.20 -3.96 29.58
C ALA A 243 3.34 -2.47 29.20
N ALA A 244 4.56 -1.94 29.26
CA ALA A 244 4.82 -0.60 28.76
C ALA A 244 4.56 -0.54 27.25
N MET A 245 3.86 0.51 26.81
CA MET A 245 3.66 0.75 25.38
C MET A 245 5.01 1.08 24.72
N PRO A 246 5.32 0.55 23.53
CA PRO A 246 6.57 0.87 22.86
C PRO A 246 6.69 2.36 22.51
N GLU A 247 7.87 2.91 22.74
CA GLU A 247 8.24 4.28 22.38
C GLU A 247 8.60 4.38 20.88
N PHE A 248 7.60 4.20 20.00
CA PHE A 248 7.80 4.17 18.54
C PHE A 248 8.51 5.40 17.97
N PHE A 249 8.36 6.54 18.65
CA PHE A 249 8.88 7.84 18.22
C PHE A 249 10.13 8.30 19.01
N ALA A 250 10.74 7.42 19.80
CA ALA A 250 11.98 7.72 20.50
C ALA A 250 13.08 8.13 19.49
N GLY A 251 13.64 9.33 19.65
CA GLY A 251 14.64 9.89 18.75
C GLY A 251 14.12 10.34 17.39
N ALA A 252 12.79 10.32 17.17
CA ALA A 252 12.20 10.79 15.92
C ALA A 252 12.27 12.32 15.81
N PRO A 253 12.55 12.87 14.62
CA PRO A 253 12.59 14.31 14.40
C PRO A 253 11.19 14.94 14.58
N ASP A 254 11.17 16.26 14.71
CA ASP A 254 9.95 17.04 15.01
C ASP A 254 8.93 17.06 13.87
N TRP A 255 9.36 16.71 12.65
CA TRP A 255 8.50 16.59 11.47
C TRP A 255 7.82 15.23 11.35
N VAL A 256 8.18 14.22 12.17
CA VAL A 256 7.44 12.96 12.26
C VAL A 256 6.25 13.19 13.20
N VAL A 257 5.10 13.50 12.61
CA VAL A 257 3.87 13.96 13.27
C VAL A 257 2.62 13.34 12.62
N ASP A 258 1.47 13.44 13.28
CA ASP A 258 0.22 12.79 12.85
C ASP A 258 -0.12 12.93 11.35
N PRO A 259 0.01 14.10 10.70
CA PRO A 259 -0.33 14.25 9.28
C PRO A 259 0.50 13.40 8.30
N VAL A 260 1.67 12.92 8.72
CA VAL A 260 2.57 12.10 7.90
C VAL A 260 2.62 10.64 8.38
N LEU A 261 1.79 10.29 9.36
CA LEU A 261 1.70 8.96 9.94
C LEU A 261 0.48 8.20 9.40
N ASN A 262 0.54 6.87 9.51
CA ASN A 262 -0.61 6.03 9.24
C ASN A 262 -1.76 6.37 10.21
N PRO A 263 -3.02 6.43 9.73
CA PRO A 263 -4.18 6.80 10.56
C PRO A 263 -4.36 5.97 11.82
N ARG A 264 -3.78 4.77 11.89
CA ARG A 264 -3.77 3.92 13.09
C ARG A 264 -3.14 4.59 14.32
N VAL A 265 -2.35 5.64 14.16
CA VAL A 265 -1.88 6.47 15.29
C VAL A 265 -3.04 7.02 16.11
N ALA A 266 -4.13 7.46 15.44
CA ALA A 266 -5.29 8.05 16.10
C ALA A 266 -6.17 7.01 16.82
N THR A 267 -6.10 5.75 16.40
CA THR A 267 -6.89 4.65 16.97
C THR A 267 -6.12 3.80 17.98
N GLY A 268 -4.83 4.09 18.21
CA GLY A 268 -3.96 3.29 19.08
C GLY A 268 -3.50 1.97 18.44
N LEU A 269 -3.70 1.79 17.14
CA LEU A 269 -3.35 0.56 16.42
C LEU A 269 -2.03 0.65 15.67
N LEU A 270 -1.28 1.74 15.86
CA LEU A 270 0.06 1.89 15.28
C LEU A 270 1.01 0.93 16.00
N SER A 271 1.64 0.02 15.26
CA SER A 271 2.58 -0.96 15.80
C SER A 271 4.03 -0.75 15.36
N PHE A 272 4.26 0.11 14.37
CA PHE A 272 5.60 0.50 13.93
C PHE A 272 5.61 1.87 13.23
N CYS A 273 6.77 2.52 13.29
CA CYS A 273 7.09 3.75 12.59
C CYS A 273 8.59 3.78 12.26
N TYR A 274 8.89 3.89 10.97
CA TYR A 274 10.21 4.10 10.40
C TYR A 274 10.23 5.45 9.70
N TRP A 275 11.35 6.17 9.74
CA TRP A 275 11.50 7.41 9.00
C TRP A 275 12.82 7.42 8.23
N TRP A 276 12.77 7.98 7.03
CA TRP A 276 13.92 8.15 6.16
C TRP A 276 14.40 9.59 6.24
N GLU A 277 15.68 9.77 6.53
CA GLU A 277 16.35 11.06 6.49
C GLU A 277 17.83 10.85 6.14
N ALA A 278 18.41 11.80 5.39
CA ALA A 278 19.83 11.80 5.07
C ALA A 278 20.37 10.47 4.48
N GLY A 279 19.55 9.77 3.69
CA GLY A 279 19.98 8.55 3.01
C GLY A 279 19.88 7.28 3.85
N GLN A 280 19.20 7.31 5.00
CA GLN A 280 19.10 6.16 5.91
C GLN A 280 17.70 6.04 6.52
N TRP A 281 17.29 4.81 6.82
CA TRP A 281 16.10 4.52 7.61
C TRP A 281 16.44 4.50 9.10
N TYR A 282 15.52 5.02 9.90
CA TYR A 282 15.61 5.10 11.35
C TYR A 282 14.32 4.60 12.00
N ARG A 283 14.43 4.15 13.25
CA ARG A 283 13.29 3.78 14.10
C ARG A 283 13.53 4.17 15.56
N GLY A 284 12.43 4.33 16.31
CA GLY A 284 12.45 4.31 17.77
C GLY A 284 12.38 2.87 18.27
N ALA A 285 11.48 2.60 19.22
CA ALA A 285 11.22 1.24 19.71
C ALA A 285 10.32 0.39 18.78
N SER A 286 10.28 0.71 17.48
CA SER A 286 9.54 -0.11 16.52
C SER A 286 10.23 -1.48 16.36
N PRO A 287 9.47 -2.57 16.16
CA PRO A 287 10.08 -3.90 15.97
C PRO A 287 10.94 -3.93 14.69
N PRO A 288 11.79 -4.96 14.50
CA PRO A 288 12.46 -5.18 13.22
C PRO A 288 11.45 -5.32 12.07
N VAL A 289 11.87 -4.98 10.87
CA VAL A 289 11.02 -4.96 9.67
C VAL A 289 10.45 -6.34 9.33
N PRO A 290 11.18 -7.47 9.50
CA PRO A 290 10.59 -8.80 9.29
C PRO A 290 9.37 -9.11 10.16
N GLU A 291 9.31 -8.57 11.38
CA GLU A 291 8.14 -8.71 12.25
C GLU A 291 6.95 -7.88 11.78
N CYS A 292 7.18 -6.90 10.90
CA CYS A 292 6.17 -6.05 10.26
C CYS A 292 5.68 -6.60 8.93
N ALA A 293 6.21 -7.74 8.45
CA ALA A 293 5.95 -8.27 7.11
C ALA A 293 4.46 -8.38 6.73
N PRO A 294 3.52 -8.80 7.62
CA PRO A 294 2.09 -8.87 7.27
C PRO A 294 1.47 -7.52 6.89
N ALA A 295 2.08 -6.41 7.32
CA ALA A 295 1.60 -5.05 7.10
C ALA A 295 2.31 -4.33 5.94
N LEU A 296 3.21 -5.00 5.23
CA LEU A 296 4.05 -4.41 4.20
C LEU A 296 3.89 -5.16 2.87
N PRO A 297 3.81 -4.45 1.73
CA PRO A 297 3.89 -5.10 0.42
C PRO A 297 5.31 -5.68 0.20
N ALA A 298 5.44 -6.67 -0.69
CA ALA A 298 6.69 -7.41 -0.94
C ALA A 298 7.79 -6.58 -1.65
N VAL A 299 8.27 -5.51 -1.03
CA VAL A 299 9.17 -4.50 -1.64
C VAL A 299 10.67 -4.75 -1.40
N TRP A 300 11.03 -5.76 -0.60
CA TRP A 300 12.42 -5.98 -0.15
C TRP A 300 13.38 -6.39 -1.26
N THR A 301 12.94 -7.23 -2.19
CA THR A 301 13.80 -7.81 -3.22
C THR A 301 13.11 -7.74 -4.58
N VAL A 302 13.91 -7.72 -5.64
CA VAL A 302 13.38 -7.82 -7.02
C VAL A 302 12.60 -9.12 -7.19
N GLY A 303 13.14 -10.24 -6.71
CA GLY A 303 12.48 -11.55 -6.77
C GLY A 303 11.13 -11.58 -6.04
N GLY A 304 11.01 -10.96 -4.86
CA GLY A 304 9.74 -10.89 -4.13
C GLY A 304 8.68 -10.05 -4.85
N VAL A 305 9.09 -8.95 -5.49
CA VAL A 305 8.17 -8.17 -6.35
C VAL A 305 7.77 -8.99 -7.57
N ALA A 306 8.72 -9.64 -8.23
CA ALA A 306 8.47 -10.44 -9.42
C ALA A 306 7.55 -11.64 -9.14
N GLU A 307 7.71 -12.30 -8.00
CA GLU A 307 6.85 -13.39 -7.55
C GLU A 307 5.40 -12.93 -7.36
N VAL A 308 5.18 -11.77 -6.72
CA VAL A 308 3.83 -11.23 -6.54
C VAL A 308 3.21 -10.83 -7.88
N VAL A 309 3.96 -10.16 -8.75
CA VAL A 309 3.45 -9.78 -10.08
C VAL A 309 3.14 -11.01 -10.91
N GLY A 310 4.03 -12.01 -10.95
CA GLY A 310 3.80 -13.26 -11.66
C GLY A 310 2.63 -14.07 -11.11
N GLY A 311 2.39 -14.03 -9.80
CA GLY A 311 1.23 -14.67 -9.18
C GLY A 311 -0.13 -14.03 -9.53
N LEU A 312 -0.13 -12.78 -10.01
CA LEU A 312 -1.34 -12.10 -10.50
C LEU A 312 -1.64 -12.40 -11.98
N LEU A 313 -0.65 -12.88 -12.73
CA LEU A 313 -0.78 -13.23 -14.14
C LEU A 313 -1.26 -14.68 -14.23
N GLU A 314 -2.57 -14.89 -14.28
CA GLU A 314 -3.23 -16.21 -14.13
C GLU A 314 -2.84 -17.25 -15.21
N GLU A 315 -2.23 -16.85 -16.33
CA GLU A 315 -2.04 -17.71 -17.51
C GLU A 315 -0.61 -17.82 -18.08
N ASP A 316 0.33 -16.91 -17.81
CA ASP A 316 1.63 -16.86 -18.50
C ASP A 316 2.84 -16.80 -17.55
N ARG A 317 3.19 -17.95 -16.97
CA ARG A 317 4.45 -18.15 -16.24
C ARG A 317 5.61 -18.56 -17.16
N SER A 318 5.77 -17.88 -18.29
CA SER A 318 6.91 -18.09 -19.18
C SER A 318 8.16 -17.40 -18.61
N ASP A 319 9.35 -17.86 -19.02
CA ASP A 319 10.61 -17.20 -18.70
C ASP A 319 10.66 -15.76 -19.27
N GLU A 320 9.98 -15.52 -20.40
CA GLU A 320 9.86 -14.20 -21.03
C GLU A 320 9.06 -13.22 -20.16
N THR A 321 7.97 -13.66 -19.52
CA THR A 321 7.19 -12.84 -18.58
C THR A 321 8.02 -12.47 -17.36
N ALA A 322 8.80 -13.41 -16.81
CA ALA A 322 9.66 -13.15 -15.67
C ALA A 322 10.73 -12.09 -16.01
N GLU A 323 11.37 -12.19 -17.18
CA GLU A 323 12.31 -11.18 -17.67
C GLU A 323 11.65 -9.81 -17.88
N ALA A 324 10.45 -9.78 -18.47
CA ALA A 324 9.69 -8.54 -18.66
C ALA A 324 9.37 -7.84 -17.34
N VAL A 325 9.01 -8.61 -16.30
CA VAL A 325 8.75 -8.07 -14.95
C VAL A 325 10.03 -7.50 -14.33
N GLU A 326 11.16 -8.19 -14.43
CA GLU A 326 12.44 -7.67 -13.94
C GLU A 326 12.85 -6.37 -14.66
N LEU A 327 12.65 -6.30 -15.98
CA LEU A 327 12.89 -5.09 -16.76
C LEU A 327 11.97 -3.94 -16.35
N LEU A 328 10.70 -4.21 -16.05
CA LEU A 328 9.77 -3.21 -15.52
C LEU A 328 10.23 -2.69 -14.15
N ILE A 329 10.67 -3.58 -13.26
CA ILE A 329 11.23 -3.19 -11.94
C ILE A 329 12.48 -2.31 -12.14
N ALA A 330 13.36 -2.68 -13.06
CA ALA A 330 14.55 -1.89 -13.38
C ALA A 330 14.18 -0.50 -13.94
N ALA A 331 13.22 -0.43 -14.87
CA ALA A 331 12.71 0.82 -15.43
C ALA A 331 12.07 1.71 -14.36
N ALA A 332 11.31 1.13 -13.42
CA ALA A 332 10.72 1.86 -12.30
C ALA A 332 11.78 2.45 -11.37
N GLN A 333 12.79 1.66 -11.00
CA GLN A 333 13.93 2.15 -10.19
C GLN A 333 14.75 3.20 -10.95
N GLY A 334 14.77 3.13 -12.28
CA GLY A 334 15.41 4.11 -13.17
C GLY A 334 14.56 5.35 -13.48
N ARG A 335 13.28 5.38 -13.08
CA ARG A 335 12.31 6.45 -13.39
C ARG A 335 12.08 6.64 -14.90
N THR A 336 12.09 5.53 -15.64
CA THR A 336 11.95 5.51 -17.10
C THR A 336 10.81 4.61 -17.56
N VAL A 337 9.80 4.38 -16.71
CA VAL A 337 8.68 3.48 -17.08
C VAL A 337 7.93 4.05 -18.27
N THR A 338 7.68 3.20 -19.24
CA THR A 338 6.89 3.51 -20.43
C THR A 338 5.67 2.60 -20.53
N ARG A 339 4.71 3.02 -21.35
CA ARG A 339 3.55 2.19 -21.70
C ARG A 339 3.95 0.84 -22.31
N ALA A 340 5.02 0.82 -23.11
CA ALA A 340 5.50 -0.39 -23.76
C ALA A 340 6.01 -1.43 -22.74
N ASP A 341 6.56 -0.98 -21.61
CA ASP A 341 7.00 -1.88 -20.54
C ASP A 341 5.82 -2.56 -19.84
N LEU A 342 4.72 -1.84 -19.66
CA LEU A 342 3.48 -2.39 -19.12
C LEU A 342 2.85 -3.41 -20.06
N VAL A 343 2.74 -3.09 -21.35
CA VAL A 343 2.15 -4.00 -22.35
C VAL A 343 2.94 -5.31 -22.44
N ARG A 344 4.27 -5.24 -22.29
CA ARG A 344 5.13 -6.42 -22.29
C ARG A 344 4.85 -7.36 -21.11
N VAL A 345 4.42 -6.82 -19.97
CA VAL A 345 4.15 -7.60 -18.75
C VAL A 345 2.70 -8.06 -18.67
N PHE A 346 1.75 -7.17 -18.96
CA PHE A 346 0.32 -7.39 -18.69
C PHE A 346 -0.51 -7.72 -19.94
N GLY A 347 0.08 -7.63 -21.14
CA GLY A 347 -0.64 -7.75 -22.40
C GLY A 347 -1.26 -6.43 -22.87
N ASP A 348 -2.21 -6.52 -23.79
CA ASP A 348 -2.91 -5.36 -24.35
C ASP A 348 -4.09 -4.88 -23.47
N ASP A 349 -4.71 -3.78 -23.88
CA ASP A 349 -5.81 -3.14 -23.13
C ASP A 349 -7.09 -3.98 -23.09
N GLU A 350 -7.20 -5.01 -23.93
CA GLU A 350 -8.32 -5.94 -23.89
C GLU A 350 -8.22 -6.89 -22.68
N ARG A 351 -6.99 -7.12 -22.20
CA ARG A 351 -6.69 -8.05 -21.09
C ARG A 351 -6.39 -7.35 -19.78
N ALA A 352 -5.88 -6.11 -19.80
CA ALA A 352 -5.44 -5.41 -18.60
C ALA A 352 -5.70 -3.89 -18.65
N ASP A 353 -5.89 -3.28 -17.49
CA ASP A 353 -5.97 -1.82 -17.33
C ASP A 353 -4.57 -1.18 -17.37
N ILE A 354 -4.00 -1.07 -18.57
CA ILE A 354 -2.66 -0.50 -18.79
C ILE A 354 -2.62 0.99 -18.43
N ASP A 355 -3.68 1.73 -18.72
CA ASP A 355 -3.73 3.17 -18.42
C ASP A 355 -3.79 3.43 -16.92
N GLY A 356 -4.58 2.65 -16.17
CA GLY A 356 -4.61 2.66 -14.71
C GLY A 356 -3.26 2.28 -14.10
N ALA A 357 -2.59 1.26 -14.65
CA ALA A 357 -1.25 0.85 -14.22
C ALA A 357 -0.21 1.95 -14.48
N LEU A 358 -0.23 2.57 -15.67
CA LEU A 358 0.65 3.70 -16.02
C LEU A 358 0.42 4.90 -15.11
N PHE A 359 -0.84 5.17 -14.75
CA PHE A 359 -1.19 6.24 -13.84
C PHE A 359 -0.55 6.05 -12.45
N GLN A 360 -0.44 4.81 -11.94
CA GLN A 360 0.28 4.56 -10.67
C GLN A 360 1.74 5.02 -10.74
N PHE A 361 2.43 4.78 -11.85
CA PHE A 361 3.81 5.25 -12.07
C PHE A 361 3.89 6.77 -12.29
N ALA A 362 2.93 7.36 -12.98
CA ALA A 362 2.89 8.80 -13.23
C ALA A 362 2.72 9.58 -11.92
N VAL A 363 1.79 9.17 -11.06
CA VAL A 363 1.58 9.78 -9.73
C VAL A 363 2.78 9.52 -8.81
N ALA A 364 3.49 8.41 -9.00
CA ALA A 364 4.75 8.12 -8.32
C ALA A 364 5.94 8.93 -8.83
N ASP A 365 5.77 9.69 -9.93
CA ASP A 365 6.85 10.40 -10.64
C ASP A 365 7.96 9.44 -11.12
N LEU A 366 7.56 8.31 -11.71
CA LEU A 366 8.46 7.24 -12.20
C LEU A 366 8.35 7.00 -13.70
N THR A 367 7.47 7.71 -14.39
CA THR A 367 7.39 7.68 -15.84
C THR A 367 8.53 8.46 -16.46
N GLY A 368 9.09 7.95 -17.55
CA GLY A 368 10.01 8.74 -18.36
C GLY A 368 9.31 10.02 -18.81
N HIS A 369 9.82 11.18 -18.42
CA HIS A 369 9.30 12.44 -18.91
C HIS A 369 9.69 12.58 -20.38
N ASP A 370 8.78 12.32 -21.31
CA ASP A 370 9.01 12.61 -22.74
C ASP A 370 9.30 14.11 -22.98
N ALA A 371 8.84 15.00 -22.09
CA ALA A 371 9.17 16.43 -22.12
C ALA A 371 10.65 16.74 -21.85
N ASP A 372 11.37 15.80 -21.23
CA ASP A 372 12.81 15.90 -20.92
C ASP A 372 13.67 15.12 -21.94
N ARG A 373 13.03 14.46 -22.92
CA ARG A 373 13.73 13.71 -23.96
C ARG A 373 13.98 14.63 -25.14
N LEU A 374 15.23 14.65 -25.57
CA LEU A 374 15.64 15.46 -26.69
C LEU A 374 14.98 14.92 -27.97
N GLY A 375 14.38 15.80 -28.78
CA GLY A 375 13.81 15.40 -30.07
C GLY A 375 14.88 15.01 -31.10
N GLU A 376 14.50 14.25 -32.14
CA GLU A 376 15.42 13.86 -33.22
C GLU A 376 16.04 15.09 -33.90
N THR A 377 15.18 16.09 -34.20
CA THR A 377 15.60 17.36 -34.81
C THR A 377 16.59 18.12 -33.93
N ASP A 378 16.33 18.21 -32.63
CA ASP A 378 17.20 18.91 -31.69
C ASP A 378 18.55 18.18 -31.52
N ALA A 379 18.56 16.86 -31.56
CA ALA A 379 19.78 16.06 -31.54
C ALA A 379 20.63 16.27 -32.80
N LEU A 380 19.98 16.32 -33.97
CA LEU A 380 20.65 16.65 -35.23
C LEU A 380 21.23 18.08 -35.20
N ASP A 381 20.49 19.04 -34.68
CA ASP A 381 20.91 20.44 -34.60
C ASP A 381 22.05 20.64 -33.60
N LEU A 382 22.01 20.00 -32.43
CA LEU A 382 23.11 20.02 -31.46
C LEU A 382 24.41 19.45 -32.03
N VAL A 383 24.34 18.37 -32.82
CA VAL A 383 25.53 17.80 -33.48
C VAL A 383 26.05 18.70 -34.59
N ARG A 384 25.16 19.30 -35.40
CA ARG A 384 25.56 20.28 -36.43
C ARG A 384 26.27 21.47 -35.81
N ASP A 385 25.74 22.00 -34.72
CA ASP A 385 26.33 23.14 -34.02
C ASP A 385 27.64 22.75 -33.33
N HIS A 386 27.71 21.57 -32.72
CA HIS A 386 28.94 21.05 -32.13
C HIS A 386 30.06 20.89 -33.17
N ILE A 387 29.74 20.37 -34.38
CA ILE A 387 30.69 20.23 -35.49
C ILE A 387 31.18 21.61 -35.96
N ARG A 388 30.28 22.58 -36.13
CA ARG A 388 30.62 23.95 -36.54
C ARG A 388 31.50 24.66 -35.50
N GLN A 389 31.14 24.56 -34.21
CA GLN A 389 31.88 25.22 -33.12
C GLN A 389 33.28 24.63 -32.92
N ARG A 390 33.45 23.32 -33.11
CA ARG A 390 34.73 22.62 -32.95
C ARG A 390 35.58 22.58 -34.22
N GLY A 391 35.03 23.02 -35.36
CA GLY A 391 35.74 23.07 -36.64
C GLY A 391 36.12 21.70 -37.19
N TYR A 392 35.28 20.68 -36.99
CA TYR A 392 35.58 19.35 -37.54
C TYR A 392 35.47 19.34 -39.07
N ASP A 393 36.40 18.63 -39.71
CA ASP A 393 36.38 18.46 -41.16
C ASP A 393 35.22 17.53 -41.57
N THR A 394 34.30 18.08 -42.36
CA THR A 394 33.15 17.36 -42.92
C THR A 394 33.33 17.02 -44.41
N THR A 395 34.55 17.16 -44.95
CA THR A 395 34.87 16.82 -46.33
C THR A 395 34.56 15.33 -46.55
N GLY A 396 33.56 15.04 -47.39
CA GLY A 396 33.08 13.67 -47.67
C GLY A 396 31.82 13.23 -46.94
N TYR A 397 31.24 14.06 -46.06
CA TYR A 397 29.90 13.80 -45.48
C TYR A 397 29.17 15.10 -45.10
N PRO A 398 28.20 15.58 -45.92
CA PRO A 398 27.50 16.82 -45.64
C PRO A 398 26.63 16.73 -44.38
N LEU A 399 26.58 17.81 -43.59
CA LEU A 399 25.78 17.89 -42.36
C LEU A 399 24.27 17.67 -42.56
N SER A 400 23.79 17.87 -43.79
CA SER A 400 22.41 17.60 -44.19
C SER A 400 22.09 16.11 -44.33
N SER A 401 23.10 15.24 -44.49
CA SER A 401 22.90 13.80 -44.63
C SER A 401 22.97 13.04 -43.29
N LEU A 402 23.15 13.73 -42.16
CA LEU A 402 23.18 13.09 -40.85
C LEU A 402 21.85 12.38 -40.53
N ARG A 403 21.96 11.22 -39.90
CA ARG A 403 20.85 10.42 -39.38
C ARG A 403 21.03 10.22 -37.89
N ALA A 404 19.93 10.32 -37.16
CA ALA A 404 19.88 10.11 -35.73
C ALA A 404 19.15 8.80 -35.47
N ASP A 405 19.85 7.85 -34.85
CA ASP A 405 19.29 6.58 -34.39
C ASP A 405 19.07 6.69 -32.88
N ARG A 406 17.87 6.41 -32.39
CA ARG A 406 17.56 6.49 -30.96
C ARG A 406 18.33 5.42 -30.17
N ILE A 407 18.87 5.80 -29.02
CA ILE A 407 19.49 4.90 -28.04
C ILE A 407 18.88 5.14 -26.65
N GLY A 408 19.17 4.28 -25.66
CA GLY A 408 18.49 4.25 -24.37
C GLY A 408 18.28 5.63 -23.72
N THR A 409 19.36 6.40 -23.55
CA THR A 409 19.34 7.73 -22.90
C THR A 409 19.70 8.89 -23.83
N GLY A 410 19.40 8.78 -25.14
CA GLY A 410 19.75 9.82 -26.11
C GLY A 410 19.69 9.38 -27.59
N TRP A 411 20.57 9.95 -28.41
CA TRP A 411 20.66 9.70 -29.85
C TRP A 411 22.09 9.39 -30.29
N MET A 412 22.25 8.45 -31.21
CA MET A 412 23.47 8.25 -31.98
C MET A 412 23.32 8.95 -33.33
N VAL A 413 24.17 9.93 -33.62
CA VAL A 413 24.15 10.70 -34.86
C VAL A 413 25.37 10.37 -35.72
N ARG A 414 25.11 9.95 -36.96
CA ARG A 414 26.13 9.53 -37.92
C ARG A 414 25.75 9.86 -39.35
N SER A 415 26.74 9.92 -40.24
CA SER A 415 26.48 9.99 -41.67
C SER A 415 26.34 8.58 -42.26
N PRO A 416 25.24 8.26 -42.97
CA PRO A 416 25.03 6.96 -43.59
C PRO A 416 26.12 6.65 -44.62
N VAL A 417 26.53 5.38 -44.68
CA VAL A 417 27.53 4.89 -45.64
C VAL A 417 26.79 4.26 -46.82
N PRO A 418 27.04 4.69 -48.07
CA PRO A 418 26.49 4.04 -49.25
C PRO A 418 26.87 2.55 -49.32
N ALA A 419 25.97 1.72 -49.83
CA ALA A 419 26.23 0.28 -49.94
C ALA A 419 27.46 0.01 -50.84
N GLY A 420 28.44 -0.72 -50.32
CA GLY A 420 29.67 -1.09 -51.03
C GLY A 420 30.92 -0.28 -50.68
N GLU A 421 30.82 0.75 -49.84
CA GLU A 421 31.96 1.55 -49.39
C GLU A 421 32.33 1.29 -47.92
N VAL A 422 33.63 1.29 -47.60
CA VAL A 422 34.13 1.25 -46.23
C VAL A 422 34.40 2.68 -45.77
N ALA A 423 33.65 3.15 -44.77
CA ALA A 423 33.85 4.48 -44.21
C ALA A 423 35.06 4.49 -43.26
N LEU A 424 36.23 4.86 -43.80
CA LEU A 424 37.38 5.24 -42.99
C LEU A 424 37.19 6.69 -42.49
N ASP A 425 37.43 6.90 -41.20
CA ASP A 425 37.53 8.22 -40.54
C ASP A 425 36.23 9.04 -40.35
N ARG A 426 35.05 8.42 -40.39
CA ARG A 426 33.78 9.11 -40.06
C ARG A 426 33.52 9.13 -38.55
N ALA A 427 33.30 10.33 -38.01
CA ALA A 427 32.97 10.51 -36.60
C ALA A 427 31.52 10.08 -36.29
N VAL A 428 31.34 9.38 -35.16
CA VAL A 428 30.02 9.07 -34.59
C VAL A 428 29.82 9.95 -33.37
N PHE A 429 28.67 10.62 -33.30
CA PHE A 429 28.30 11.48 -32.18
C PHE A 429 27.20 10.84 -31.35
N TYR A 430 27.23 11.05 -30.05
CA TYR A 430 26.22 10.60 -29.10
C TYR A 430 25.68 11.84 -28.40
N VAL A 431 24.37 12.03 -28.43
CA VAL A 431 23.69 13.18 -27.82
C VAL A 431 22.81 12.67 -26.71
N ALA A 432 23.10 13.08 -25.48
CA ALA A 432 22.30 12.64 -24.34
C ALA A 432 21.02 13.46 -24.26
N ASP A 433 19.97 12.91 -23.62
CA ASP A 433 18.70 13.64 -23.45
C ASP A 433 18.88 14.96 -22.65
N ASP A 434 19.98 15.13 -21.92
CA ASP A 434 20.35 16.38 -21.25
C ASP A 434 21.12 17.39 -22.15
N GLY A 435 21.20 17.12 -23.45
CA GLY A 435 21.81 17.99 -24.47
C GLY A 435 23.33 17.88 -24.62
N VAL A 436 23.98 16.97 -23.88
CA VAL A 436 25.44 16.79 -23.96
C VAL A 436 25.81 15.99 -25.20
N VAL A 437 26.72 16.53 -26.02
CA VAL A 437 27.26 15.88 -27.22
C VAL A 437 28.65 15.29 -26.92
N GLU A 438 28.80 13.98 -27.13
CA GLU A 438 30.06 13.24 -27.02
C GLU A 438 30.47 12.69 -28.41
N ARG A 439 31.75 12.79 -28.77
CA ARG A 439 32.29 12.21 -30.01
C ARG A 439 33.00 10.90 -29.69
N SER A 440 32.70 9.86 -30.46
CA SER A 440 33.45 8.61 -30.45
C SER A 440 34.35 8.51 -31.69
N THR A 441 35.51 7.89 -31.51
CA THR A 441 36.41 7.46 -32.58
C THR A 441 36.19 5.97 -32.86
N SER A 442 36.37 5.53 -34.11
CA SER A 442 36.07 4.18 -34.63
C SER A 442 36.81 3.00 -33.97
N SER A 443 37.61 3.25 -32.93
CA SER A 443 38.44 2.28 -32.21
C SER A 443 37.75 1.64 -30.99
N VAL A 444 36.56 2.10 -30.58
CA VAL A 444 35.82 1.57 -29.42
C VAL A 444 34.57 0.81 -29.87
N PRO A 445 34.33 -0.44 -29.38
CA PRO A 445 33.09 -1.16 -29.68
C PRO A 445 31.84 -0.37 -29.26
N LEU A 446 30.84 -0.34 -30.14
CA LEU A 446 29.59 0.41 -29.96
C LEU A 446 28.89 0.11 -28.63
N SER A 447 28.79 -1.17 -28.26
CA SER A 447 28.15 -1.61 -27.01
C SER A 447 28.85 -1.09 -25.76
N VAL A 448 30.18 -1.03 -25.76
CA VAL A 448 30.99 -0.52 -24.65
C VAL A 448 30.78 0.99 -24.51
N PHE A 449 30.80 1.72 -25.63
CA PHE A 449 30.63 3.17 -25.60
C PHE A 449 29.22 3.58 -25.15
N VAL A 450 28.17 2.89 -25.62
CA VAL A 450 26.77 3.17 -25.23
C VAL A 450 26.57 2.92 -23.73
N GLY A 451 27.07 1.81 -23.18
CA GLY A 451 26.95 1.52 -21.74
C GLY A 451 27.65 2.58 -20.86
N ASP A 452 28.84 3.01 -21.26
CA ASP A 452 29.59 4.06 -20.57
C ASP A 452 28.91 5.44 -20.68
N PHE A 453 28.33 5.74 -21.83
CA PHE A 453 27.58 6.96 -22.10
C PHE A 453 26.32 7.04 -21.21
N GLU A 454 25.55 5.96 -21.11
CA GLU A 454 24.39 5.86 -20.22
C GLU A 454 24.76 5.97 -18.74
N ARG A 455 25.90 5.40 -18.34
CA ARG A 455 26.45 5.57 -16.99
C ARG A 455 26.78 7.04 -16.71
N ARG A 456 27.44 7.74 -17.64
CA ARG A 456 27.76 9.18 -17.49
C ARG A 456 26.52 10.05 -17.44
N PHE A 457 25.50 9.77 -18.26
CA PHE A 457 24.22 10.46 -18.20
C PHE A 457 23.54 10.31 -16.82
N ARG A 458 23.49 9.09 -16.27
CA ARG A 458 22.96 8.82 -14.93
C ARG A 458 23.69 9.59 -13.83
N LEU A 459 25.03 9.65 -13.91
CA LEU A 459 25.85 10.43 -12.96
C LEU A 459 25.53 11.93 -13.00
N ARG A 460 25.30 12.50 -14.19
CA ARG A 460 24.95 13.93 -14.34
C ARG A 460 23.55 14.26 -13.84
N ARG A 461 22.57 13.39 -14.10
CA ARG A 461 21.20 13.53 -13.58
C ARG A 461 21.16 13.39 -12.05
N GLY A 462 21.92 12.46 -11.47
CA GLY A 462 22.00 12.27 -10.02
C GLY A 462 22.69 13.40 -9.24
N GLY A 463 23.43 14.29 -9.91
CA GLY A 463 24.12 15.43 -9.29
C GLY A 463 23.41 16.78 -9.41
N ARG A 464 22.27 16.86 -10.13
CA ARG A 464 21.44 18.06 -10.21
C ARG A 464 20.33 17.97 -9.16
N VAL A 465 20.57 18.62 -8.02
CA VAL A 465 19.62 18.84 -6.91
C VAL A 465 18.77 20.07 -7.18
#